data_AF-A0A2E8Y288-F1
#
_entry.id   AF-A0A2E8Y288-F1
#
_cell.length_a   1.000
_cell.length_b   1.000
_cell.length_c   1.000
_cell.angle_alpha   90.00
_cell.angle_beta   90.00
_cell.angle_gamma   90.00
#
_symmetry.space_group_name_H-M   'P 1'
#
loop_
_entity.id
_entity.type
_entity.pdbx_description
1 polymer ?
#
loop_
_entity_poly.entity_id
_entity_poly.type
_entity_poly.pdbx_seq_one_letter_code
_entity_poly.pdbx_strand_id
1 'polypeptide(L)'
;MSDYELSAGLRHLVRCTSKLDDVISRVPESAWESPTCCEGWSVRDCASHAIGVLANFRARIIGADLVDVNDGSWAGSSPSESSRYHLARLLEVLPQVKPDEVFSHPLLGEISYEDFFGSLAYDPLIHAWDIADGAEIEHCIDEETASEATEWSGHLVHNVRSDDYVFNPACGDDTLSRLVESTGRTPVRGW
;
A
#
# COMPACT_ATOMS: atom_id res chain seq x y z
N MET A 1 -31.36 -3.18 -9.76
CA MET A 1 -29.98 -3.59 -9.46
C MET A 1 -29.55 -2.67 -8.34
N SER A 2 -29.29 -3.20 -7.15
CA SER A 2 -28.88 -2.38 -6.01
C SER A 2 -27.52 -1.77 -6.35
N ASP A 3 -27.43 -0.44 -6.35
CA ASP A 3 -26.14 0.25 -6.27
C ASP A 3 -25.54 -0.14 -4.91
N TYR A 4 -24.76 -1.22 -4.89
CA TYR A 4 -23.94 -1.53 -3.72
C TYR A 4 -22.84 -0.47 -3.72
N GLU A 5 -23.05 0.60 -2.95
CA GLU A 5 -21.94 1.44 -2.52
C GLU A 5 -20.90 0.52 -1.87
N LEU A 6 -19.65 0.61 -2.34
CA LEU A 6 -18.53 -0.06 -1.70
C LEU A 6 -18.53 0.31 -0.22
N SER A 7 -18.24 -0.64 0.65
CA SER A 7 -18.11 -0.37 2.08
C SER A 7 -16.90 0.53 2.39
N ALA A 8 -16.76 0.98 3.63
CA ALA A 8 -15.72 1.95 3.99
C ALA A 8 -14.33 1.38 3.73
N GLY A 9 -14.05 0.16 4.19
CA GLY A 9 -12.77 -0.50 3.96
C GLY A 9 -12.45 -0.69 2.47
N LEU A 10 -13.46 -1.01 1.65
CA LEU A 10 -13.28 -1.15 0.20
C LEU A 10 -13.05 0.18 -0.52
N ARG A 11 -13.74 1.26 -0.11
CA ARG A 11 -13.48 2.61 -0.65
C ARG A 11 -12.06 3.07 -0.29
N HIS A 12 -11.64 2.80 0.95
CA HIS A 12 -10.30 3.12 1.42
C HIS A 12 -9.22 2.36 0.61
N LEU A 13 -9.42 1.06 0.38
CA LEU A 13 -8.56 0.25 -0.50
C LEU A 13 -8.43 0.86 -1.90
N VAL A 14 -9.55 1.25 -2.52
CA VAL A 14 -9.55 1.88 -3.85
C VAL A 14 -8.74 3.17 -3.82
N ARG A 15 -8.96 4.05 -2.84
CA ARG A 15 -8.19 5.31 -2.73
C ARG A 15 -6.70 5.03 -2.62
N CYS A 16 -6.27 4.15 -1.72
CA CYS A 16 -4.84 3.87 -1.49
C CYS A 16 -4.16 3.24 -2.71
N THR A 17 -4.80 2.25 -3.35
CA THR A 17 -4.25 1.57 -4.53
C THR A 17 -4.26 2.47 -5.76
N SER A 18 -5.22 3.38 -5.91
CA SER A 18 -5.17 4.44 -6.92
C SER A 18 -4.03 5.42 -6.69
N LYS A 19 -3.76 5.83 -5.44
CA LYS A 19 -2.61 6.71 -5.12
C LYS A 19 -1.28 6.05 -5.47
N LEU A 20 -1.14 4.75 -5.23
CA LEU A 20 0.03 3.97 -5.66
C LEU A 20 0.21 4.05 -7.19
N ASP A 21 -0.84 3.76 -7.97
CA ASP A 21 -0.77 3.82 -9.44
C ASP A 21 -0.44 5.23 -9.95
N ASP A 22 -1.05 6.26 -9.35
CA ASP A 22 -0.79 7.67 -9.67
C ASP A 22 0.67 8.06 -9.43
N VAL A 23 1.29 7.59 -8.35
CA VAL A 23 2.72 7.81 -8.08
C VAL A 23 3.59 7.05 -9.08
N ILE A 24 3.37 5.75 -9.25
CA ILE A 24 4.14 4.89 -10.18
C ILE A 24 4.10 5.46 -11.60
N SER A 25 2.95 5.99 -12.04
CA SER A 25 2.79 6.57 -13.38
C SER A 25 3.65 7.81 -13.65
N ARG A 26 4.13 8.48 -12.59
CA ARG A 26 4.90 9.73 -12.65
C ARG A 26 6.39 9.54 -12.39
N VAL A 27 6.83 8.35 -12.00
CA VAL A 27 8.25 8.06 -11.78
C VAL A 27 9.02 8.25 -13.09
N PRO A 28 10.04 9.13 -13.12
CA PRO A 28 10.85 9.30 -14.31
C PRO A 28 11.75 8.07 -14.52
N GLU A 29 12.03 7.73 -15.78
CA GLU A 29 12.83 6.54 -16.13
C GLU A 29 14.18 6.48 -15.41
N SER A 30 14.80 7.64 -15.15
CA SER A 30 16.10 7.74 -14.48
C SER A 30 16.07 7.42 -12.98
N ALA A 31 14.89 7.31 -12.36
CA ALA A 31 14.74 7.15 -10.91
C ALA A 31 14.38 5.72 -10.48
N TRP A 32 14.11 4.80 -11.40
CA TRP A 32 13.75 3.42 -11.04
C TRP A 32 14.81 2.69 -10.21
N GLU A 33 16.08 3.02 -10.43
CA GLU A 33 17.22 2.43 -9.71
C GLU A 33 17.65 3.27 -8.49
N SER A 34 16.94 4.36 -8.18
CA SER A 34 17.19 5.15 -6.97
C SER A 34 16.87 4.34 -5.73
N PRO A 35 17.61 4.52 -4.61
CA PRO A 35 17.30 3.86 -3.35
C PRO A 35 16.01 4.41 -2.75
N THR A 36 15.32 3.57 -1.97
CA THR A 36 14.20 3.96 -1.11
C THR A 36 14.61 3.92 0.37
N CYS A 37 13.70 4.30 1.27
CA CYS A 37 13.89 4.13 2.71
C CYS A 37 13.86 2.65 3.15
N CYS A 38 13.33 1.75 2.31
CA CYS A 38 13.39 0.32 2.52
C CYS A 38 14.80 -0.18 2.18
N GLU A 39 15.57 -0.59 3.19
CA GLU A 39 16.98 -0.97 3.01
C GLU A 39 17.14 -2.05 1.93
N GLY A 40 18.02 -1.78 0.96
CA GLY A 40 18.31 -2.68 -0.14
C GLY A 40 17.29 -2.66 -1.28
N TRP A 41 16.24 -1.84 -1.22
CA TRP A 41 15.23 -1.74 -2.27
C TRP A 41 15.42 -0.47 -3.09
N SER A 42 15.46 -0.65 -4.41
CA SER A 42 15.27 0.44 -5.36
C SER A 42 13.79 0.85 -5.47
N VAL A 43 13.52 1.98 -6.12
CA VAL A 43 12.15 2.40 -6.46
C VAL A 43 11.42 1.32 -7.27
N ARG A 44 12.14 0.63 -8.17
CA ARG A 44 11.60 -0.50 -8.95
C ARG A 44 11.24 -1.69 -8.07
N ASP A 45 12.09 -2.05 -7.11
CA ASP A 45 11.83 -3.15 -6.18
C ASP A 45 10.60 -2.86 -5.32
N CYS A 46 10.52 -1.63 -4.80
CA CYS A 46 9.37 -1.16 -4.02
C CYS A 46 8.07 -1.18 -4.83
N ALA A 47 8.11 -0.72 -6.09
CA ALA A 47 6.96 -0.80 -6.99
C ALA A 47 6.59 -2.26 -7.30
N SER A 48 7.57 -3.13 -7.52
CA SER A 48 7.32 -4.56 -7.75
C SER A 48 6.58 -5.18 -6.56
N HIS A 49 7.07 -4.97 -5.34
CA HIS A 49 6.41 -5.48 -4.13
C HIS A 49 4.95 -5.01 -4.06
N ALA A 50 4.72 -3.70 -4.17
CA ALA A 50 3.39 -3.12 -4.05
C ALA A 50 2.43 -3.65 -5.14
N ILE A 51 2.88 -3.82 -6.39
CA ILE A 51 2.09 -4.42 -7.47
C ILE A 51 1.75 -5.89 -7.16
N GLY A 52 2.69 -6.65 -6.61
CA GLY A 52 2.45 -8.01 -6.12
C GLY A 52 1.37 -8.05 -5.03
N VAL A 53 1.33 -7.06 -4.13
CA VAL A 53 0.29 -6.92 -3.11
C VAL A 53 -1.09 -6.70 -3.74
N LEU A 54 -1.20 -5.87 -4.78
CA LEU A 54 -2.45 -5.72 -5.55
C LEU A 54 -2.91 -7.05 -6.14
N ALA A 55 -1.98 -7.85 -6.69
CA ALA A 55 -2.27 -9.18 -7.20
C ALA A 55 -2.77 -10.12 -6.08
N ASN A 56 -2.19 -10.04 -4.87
CA ASN A 56 -2.60 -10.81 -3.71
C ASN A 56 -3.98 -10.41 -3.16
N PHE A 57 -4.32 -9.12 -3.14
CA PHE A 57 -5.68 -8.68 -2.82
C PHE A 57 -6.69 -9.29 -3.79
N ARG A 58 -6.41 -9.25 -5.09
CA ARG A 58 -7.27 -9.88 -6.08
C ARG A 58 -7.35 -11.40 -5.87
N ALA A 59 -6.22 -12.07 -5.68
CA ALA A 59 -6.16 -13.51 -5.48
C ALA A 59 -7.02 -13.94 -4.29
N ARG A 60 -6.97 -13.19 -3.19
CA ARG A 60 -7.82 -13.41 -2.01
C ARG A 60 -9.32 -13.34 -2.37
N ILE A 61 -9.75 -12.32 -3.11
CA ILE A 61 -11.17 -12.14 -3.46
C ILE A 61 -11.70 -13.32 -4.30
N ILE A 62 -10.90 -13.81 -5.23
CA ILE A 62 -11.33 -14.88 -6.15
C ILE A 62 -10.99 -16.29 -5.65
N GLY A 63 -10.40 -16.42 -4.46
CA GLY A 63 -9.97 -17.71 -3.89
C GLY A 63 -8.83 -18.38 -4.66
N ALA A 64 -7.90 -17.60 -5.22
CA ALA A 64 -6.69 -18.11 -5.87
C ALA A 64 -5.49 -18.15 -4.91
N ASP A 65 -4.46 -18.88 -5.30
CA ASP A 65 -3.19 -18.92 -4.57
C ASP A 65 -2.53 -17.54 -4.51
N LEU A 66 -1.95 -17.22 -3.36
CA LEU A 66 -1.16 -16.02 -3.18
C LEU A 66 0.19 -16.16 -3.89
N VAL A 67 0.69 -15.03 -4.38
CA VAL A 67 1.96 -14.91 -5.07
C VAL A 67 3.07 -14.46 -4.13
N ASP A 68 4.32 -14.79 -4.49
CA ASP A 68 5.49 -14.25 -3.81
C ASP A 68 5.75 -12.83 -4.27
N VAL A 69 5.45 -11.87 -3.40
CA VAL A 69 5.63 -10.43 -3.68
C VAL A 69 7.10 -10.01 -3.65
N ASN A 70 7.99 -10.85 -3.12
CA ASN A 70 9.42 -10.56 -2.98
C ASN A 70 10.27 -11.14 -4.12
N ASP A 71 9.65 -11.74 -5.13
CA ASP A 71 10.37 -12.29 -6.28
C ASP A 71 10.94 -11.20 -7.24
N GLY A 72 10.54 -9.93 -7.02
CA GLY A 72 11.00 -8.76 -7.78
C GLY A 72 10.50 -8.69 -9.23
N SER A 73 9.59 -9.58 -9.64
CA SER A 73 9.18 -9.73 -11.05
C SER A 73 7.95 -8.90 -11.44
N TRP A 74 7.16 -8.46 -10.47
CA TRP A 74 5.86 -7.81 -10.65
C TRP A 74 5.92 -6.44 -11.32
N ALA A 75 7.04 -5.71 -11.19
CA ALA A 75 7.23 -4.46 -11.93
C ALA A 75 7.34 -4.71 -13.45
N GLY A 76 7.77 -5.90 -13.88
CA GLY A 76 7.98 -6.24 -15.28
C GLY A 76 8.93 -5.27 -16.01
N SER A 77 8.80 -5.20 -17.33
CA SER A 77 9.57 -4.23 -18.14
C SER A 77 9.06 -2.80 -18.00
N SER A 78 7.79 -2.62 -17.62
CA SER A 78 7.13 -1.32 -17.50
C SER A 78 6.30 -1.29 -16.20
N PRO A 79 6.87 -0.75 -15.10
CA PRO A 79 6.19 -0.71 -13.81
C PRO A 79 4.82 -0.01 -13.87
N SER A 80 4.69 1.05 -14.68
CA SER A 80 3.44 1.80 -14.83
C SER A 80 2.37 1.10 -15.66
N GLU A 81 2.75 0.23 -16.61
CA GLU A 81 1.79 -0.63 -17.30
C GLU A 81 1.36 -1.80 -16.39
N SER A 82 2.31 -2.37 -15.64
CA SER A 82 2.03 -3.46 -14.71
C SER A 82 1.10 -3.02 -13.57
N SER A 83 1.40 -1.89 -12.91
CA SER A 83 0.56 -1.31 -11.86
C SER A 83 -0.87 -1.11 -12.33
N ARG A 84 -1.05 -0.41 -13.45
CA ARG A 84 -2.37 -0.14 -14.04
C ARG A 84 -3.14 -1.42 -14.36
N TYR A 85 -2.43 -2.42 -14.90
CA TYR A 85 -3.03 -3.73 -15.18
C TYR A 85 -3.53 -4.38 -13.89
N HIS A 86 -2.69 -4.50 -12.87
CA HIS A 86 -3.05 -5.17 -11.62
C HIS A 86 -4.12 -4.40 -10.83
N LEU A 87 -4.08 -3.07 -10.83
CA LEU A 87 -5.13 -2.23 -10.26
C LEU A 87 -6.47 -2.48 -10.96
N ALA A 88 -6.53 -2.41 -12.30
CA ALA A 88 -7.76 -2.69 -13.03
C ALA A 88 -8.31 -4.10 -12.74
N ARG A 89 -7.44 -5.11 -12.64
CA ARG A 89 -7.84 -6.49 -12.33
C ARG A 89 -8.35 -6.65 -10.89
N LEU A 90 -7.83 -5.88 -9.93
CA LEU A 90 -8.36 -5.81 -8.57
C LEU A 90 -9.74 -5.15 -8.55
N LEU A 91 -9.87 -3.98 -9.17
CA LEU A 91 -11.13 -3.22 -9.22
C LEU A 91 -12.29 -4.01 -9.84
N GLU A 92 -12.01 -4.83 -10.86
CA GLU A 92 -13.02 -5.67 -11.52
C GLU A 92 -13.66 -6.71 -10.58
N VAL A 93 -12.92 -7.18 -9.57
CA VAL A 93 -13.41 -8.23 -8.66
C VAL A 93 -13.98 -7.67 -7.35
N LEU A 94 -13.77 -6.39 -7.04
CA LEU A 94 -14.31 -5.77 -5.81
C LEU A 94 -15.82 -5.95 -5.60
N PRO A 95 -16.69 -5.88 -6.63
CA PRO A 95 -18.13 -6.10 -6.43
C PRO A 95 -18.51 -7.50 -5.95
N GLN A 96 -17.58 -8.46 -5.98
CA GLN A 96 -17.80 -9.82 -5.48
C GLN A 96 -17.55 -9.94 -3.97
N VAL A 97 -16.90 -8.95 -3.37
CA VAL A 97 -16.57 -8.97 -1.94
C VAL A 97 -17.86 -8.85 -1.13
N LYS A 98 -17.97 -9.72 -0.12
CA LYS A 98 -18.97 -9.62 0.94
C LYS A 98 -18.26 -9.07 2.17
N PRO A 99 -18.41 -7.78 2.51
CA PRO A 99 -17.57 -7.14 3.51
C PRO A 99 -17.66 -7.81 4.90
N ASP A 100 -18.85 -8.26 5.29
CA ASP A 100 -19.09 -8.90 6.59
C ASP A 100 -18.64 -10.38 6.67
N GLU A 101 -18.21 -10.99 5.56
CA GLU A 101 -17.74 -12.38 5.57
C GLU A 101 -16.37 -12.47 6.26
N VAL A 102 -16.26 -13.37 7.25
CA VAL A 102 -15.08 -13.56 8.10
C VAL A 102 -14.25 -14.75 7.61
N PHE A 103 -12.93 -14.64 7.70
CA PHE A 103 -11.99 -15.71 7.41
C PHE A 103 -10.78 -15.68 8.35
N SER A 104 -10.07 -16.81 8.45
CA SER A 104 -8.84 -16.92 9.23
C SER A 104 -7.63 -16.40 8.45
N HIS A 105 -6.99 -15.32 8.93
CA HIS A 105 -5.74 -14.79 8.39
C HIS A 105 -4.53 -15.20 9.24
N PRO A 106 -3.41 -15.65 8.64
CA PRO A 106 -2.23 -16.10 9.41
C PRO A 106 -1.66 -15.08 10.39
N LEU A 107 -1.74 -13.78 10.05
CA LEU A 107 -1.19 -12.69 10.86
C LEU A 107 -2.26 -11.93 11.67
N LEU A 108 -3.52 -11.94 11.21
CA LEU A 108 -4.57 -11.08 11.77
C LEU A 108 -5.64 -11.86 12.53
N GLY A 109 -5.57 -13.19 12.55
CA GLY A 109 -6.59 -14.03 13.15
C GLY A 109 -7.88 -14.01 12.34
N GLU A 110 -9.00 -14.23 13.02
CA GLU A 110 -10.35 -14.12 12.44
C GLU A 110 -10.64 -12.66 12.10
N ILE A 111 -10.86 -12.34 10.83
CA ILE A 111 -11.07 -10.98 10.35
C ILE A 111 -12.12 -10.94 9.24
N SER A 112 -12.92 -9.87 9.20
CA SER A 112 -13.87 -9.62 8.11
C SER A 112 -13.15 -9.13 6.85
N TYR A 113 -13.78 -9.22 5.69
CA TYR A 113 -13.23 -8.59 4.48
C TYR A 113 -13.19 -7.07 4.57
N GLU A 114 -14.17 -6.44 5.24
CA GLU A 114 -14.17 -5.00 5.55
C GLU A 114 -12.87 -4.60 6.25
N ASP A 115 -12.59 -5.24 7.39
CA ASP A 115 -11.45 -4.92 8.24
C ASP A 115 -10.14 -5.32 7.56
N PHE A 116 -10.11 -6.47 6.87
CA PHE A 116 -8.91 -6.91 6.17
C PHE A 116 -8.46 -5.91 5.10
N PHE A 117 -9.37 -5.48 4.22
CA PHE A 117 -9.04 -4.53 3.16
C PHE A 117 -8.84 -3.11 3.69
N GLY A 118 -9.66 -2.68 4.65
CA GLY A 118 -9.46 -1.40 5.31
C GLY A 118 -8.08 -1.32 5.96
N SER A 119 -7.73 -2.29 6.80
CA SER A 119 -6.45 -2.31 7.50
C SER A 119 -5.27 -2.50 6.56
N LEU A 120 -5.31 -3.42 5.59
CA LEU A 120 -4.15 -3.65 4.69
C LEU A 120 -4.00 -2.64 3.55
N ALA A 121 -4.98 -1.76 3.31
CA ALA A 121 -4.82 -0.67 2.34
C ALA A 121 -3.71 0.32 2.70
N TYR A 122 -3.28 0.37 3.96
CA TYR A 122 -2.13 1.18 4.38
C TYR A 122 -0.85 0.80 3.64
N ASP A 123 -0.65 -0.47 3.33
CA ASP A 123 0.59 -0.98 2.74
C ASP A 123 0.86 -0.37 1.35
N PRO A 124 -0.06 -0.45 0.35
CA PRO A 124 0.14 0.23 -0.92
C PRO A 124 0.21 1.76 -0.77
N LEU A 125 -0.43 2.37 0.23
CA LEU A 125 -0.33 3.82 0.47
C LEU A 125 1.07 4.23 0.94
N ILE A 126 1.65 3.48 1.88
CA ILE A 126 3.00 3.74 2.39
C ILE A 126 4.03 3.48 1.31
N HIS A 127 3.87 2.42 0.51
CA HIS A 127 4.75 2.20 -0.63
C HIS A 127 4.59 3.25 -1.74
N ALA A 128 3.41 3.87 -1.90
CA ALA A 128 3.27 5.05 -2.74
C ALA A 128 4.13 6.22 -2.22
N TRP A 129 4.21 6.40 -0.90
CA TRP A 129 5.10 7.38 -0.29
C TRP A 129 6.59 7.00 -0.48
N ASP A 130 6.97 5.74 -0.24
CA ASP A 130 8.36 5.24 -0.40
C ASP A 130 8.89 5.48 -1.82
N ILE A 131 8.05 5.18 -2.82
CA ILE A 131 8.35 5.38 -4.25
C ILE A 131 8.49 6.87 -4.55
N ALA A 132 7.59 7.71 -4.04
CA ALA A 132 7.65 9.15 -4.27
C ALA A 132 8.90 9.79 -3.66
N ASP A 133 9.26 9.40 -2.43
CA ASP A 133 10.46 9.86 -1.73
C ASP A 133 11.73 9.42 -2.48
N GLY A 134 11.85 8.14 -2.81
CA GLY A 134 13.01 7.60 -3.55
C GLY A 134 13.13 8.14 -4.98
N ALA A 135 12.01 8.45 -5.64
CA ALA A 135 11.99 9.04 -6.98
C ALA A 135 12.05 10.57 -6.99
N GLU A 136 12.04 11.21 -5.83
CA GLU A 136 12.05 12.67 -5.68
C GLU A 136 10.89 13.39 -6.37
N ILE A 137 9.69 12.84 -6.23
CA ILE A 137 8.45 13.41 -6.77
C ILE A 137 7.45 13.67 -5.64
N GLU A 138 6.48 14.55 -5.88
CA GLU A 138 5.40 14.76 -4.92
C GLU A 138 4.51 13.51 -4.79
N HIS A 139 4.27 13.03 -3.57
CA HIS A 139 3.42 11.87 -3.29
C HIS A 139 1.92 12.14 -3.57
N CYS A 140 1.47 13.39 -3.43
CA CYS A 140 0.06 13.81 -3.64
C CYS A 140 -0.98 13.00 -2.82
N ILE A 141 -0.55 12.42 -1.71
CA ILE A 141 -1.43 11.77 -0.71
C ILE A 141 -2.05 12.88 0.14
N ASP A 142 -3.37 12.96 0.14
CA ASP A 142 -4.13 13.94 0.90
C ASP A 142 -4.32 13.55 2.37
N GLU A 143 -4.53 14.56 3.21
CA GLU A 143 -4.72 14.43 4.67
C GLU A 143 -5.83 13.46 5.06
N GLU A 144 -6.93 13.44 4.29
CA GLU A 144 -8.06 12.54 4.53
C GLU A 144 -7.64 11.07 4.33
N THR A 145 -6.98 10.77 3.21
CA THR A 145 -6.48 9.43 2.91
C THR A 145 -5.45 8.97 3.95
N ALA A 146 -4.55 9.86 4.39
CA ALA A 146 -3.56 9.56 5.43
C ALA A 146 -4.20 9.34 6.81
N SER A 147 -5.22 10.13 7.17
CA SER A 147 -5.96 9.98 8.43
C SER A 147 -6.71 8.66 8.46
N GLU A 148 -7.44 8.33 7.39
CA GLU A 148 -8.18 7.08 7.29
C GLU A 148 -7.23 5.86 7.35
N ALA A 149 -6.06 5.93 6.70
CA ALA A 149 -5.05 4.88 6.79
C ALA A 149 -4.50 4.72 8.21
N THR A 150 -4.34 5.82 8.95
CA THR A 150 -3.92 5.79 10.36
C THR A 150 -4.96 5.09 11.23
N GLU A 151 -6.25 5.39 11.03
CA GLU A 151 -7.35 4.77 11.77
C GLU A 151 -7.46 3.27 11.50
N TRP A 152 -7.38 2.86 10.23
CA TRP A 152 -7.48 1.45 9.84
C TRP A 152 -6.26 0.61 10.22
N SER A 153 -5.05 1.19 10.18
CA SER A 153 -3.80 0.45 10.36
C SER A 153 -3.33 0.34 11.82
N GLY A 154 -3.99 1.00 12.78
CA GLY A 154 -3.48 1.22 14.14
C GLY A 154 -2.93 -0.03 14.87
N HIS A 155 -3.46 -1.22 14.61
CA HIS A 155 -2.96 -2.48 15.20
C HIS A 155 -1.81 -3.13 14.41
N LEU A 156 -1.66 -2.82 13.12
CA LEU A 156 -0.67 -3.40 12.21
C LEU A 156 0.72 -2.79 12.37
N VAL A 157 0.78 -1.50 12.76
CA VAL A 157 2.03 -0.77 12.94
C VAL A 157 3.00 -1.51 13.89
N HIS A 158 2.47 -2.17 14.91
CA HIS A 158 3.25 -3.00 15.84
C HIS A 158 3.90 -4.23 15.20
N ASN A 159 3.34 -4.76 14.11
CA ASN A 159 3.83 -5.97 13.45
C ASN A 159 4.92 -5.68 12.40
N VAL A 160 5.04 -4.42 11.95
CA VAL A 160 5.95 -4.04 10.86
C VAL A 160 7.13 -3.17 11.32
N ARG A 161 7.06 -2.61 12.52
CA ARG A 161 8.17 -1.84 13.11
C ARG A 161 9.11 -2.73 13.92
N SER A 162 10.39 -2.34 14.03
CA SER A 162 11.32 -3.00 14.95
C SER A 162 11.00 -2.67 16.42
N ASP A 163 11.34 -3.58 17.33
CA ASP A 163 11.17 -3.37 18.78
C ASP A 163 12.05 -2.23 19.32
N ASP A 164 13.16 -1.93 18.64
CA ASP A 164 14.12 -0.89 19.01
C ASP A 164 13.79 0.50 18.41
N TYR A 165 12.65 0.64 17.71
CA TYR A 165 12.26 1.89 17.08
C TYR A 165 11.92 3.00 18.10
N VAL A 166 12.43 4.21 17.83
CA VAL A 166 12.15 5.43 18.63
C VAL A 166 11.65 6.52 17.70
N PHE A 167 10.49 7.09 18.03
CA PHE A 167 9.95 8.26 17.36
C PHE A 167 10.92 9.45 17.39
N ASN A 168 11.18 10.01 16.22
CA ASN A 168 11.85 11.26 15.97
C ASN A 168 10.91 12.46 16.25
N PRO A 169 11.20 13.26 17.28
CA PRO A 169 10.38 14.43 17.62
C PRO A 169 10.43 15.55 16.58
N ALA A 170 11.26 15.45 15.54
CA ALA A 170 11.34 16.39 14.43
C ALA A 170 10.55 15.95 13.18
N CYS A 171 9.87 14.80 13.20
CA CYS A 171 8.97 14.40 12.12
C CYS A 171 7.86 15.44 11.93
N GLY A 172 7.50 15.71 10.67
CA GLY A 172 6.52 16.72 10.30
C GLY A 172 5.23 16.68 11.13
N ASP A 173 4.57 17.84 11.22
CA ASP A 173 3.35 17.97 12.03
C ASP A 173 2.11 17.35 11.38
N ASP A 174 2.19 16.94 10.11
CA ASP A 174 1.08 16.37 9.33
C ASP A 174 0.87 14.87 9.59
N THR A 175 -0.33 14.39 9.25
CA THR A 175 -0.74 13.02 9.55
C THR A 175 0.02 11.98 8.74
N LEU A 176 0.36 12.28 7.48
CA LEU A 176 1.10 11.34 6.64
C LEU A 176 2.50 11.12 7.17
N SER A 177 3.22 12.20 7.51
CA SER A 177 4.56 12.13 8.09
C SER A 177 4.57 11.23 9.33
N ARG A 178 3.65 11.46 10.27
CA ARG A 178 3.52 10.65 11.49
C ARG A 178 3.18 9.19 11.20
N LEU A 179 2.30 8.93 10.23
CA LEU A 179 1.95 7.57 9.83
C LEU A 179 3.18 6.85 9.26
N VAL A 180 3.90 7.45 8.32
CA VAL A 180 5.12 6.91 7.72
C VAL A 180 6.15 6.60 8.80
N GLU A 181 6.41 7.58 9.66
CA GLU A 181 7.35 7.45 10.77
C GLU A 181 6.97 6.31 11.71
N SER A 182 5.68 6.14 12.00
CA SER A 182 5.19 5.07 12.88
C SER A 182 5.55 3.66 12.39
N THR A 183 5.78 3.50 11.08
CA THR A 183 6.22 2.24 10.47
C THR A 183 7.73 1.99 10.55
N GLY A 184 8.49 2.89 11.18
CA GLY A 184 9.94 2.79 11.30
C GLY A 184 10.72 3.44 10.16
N ARG A 185 10.04 4.08 9.21
CA ARG A 185 10.65 4.69 8.03
C ARG A 185 11.31 6.02 8.37
N THR A 186 12.42 6.28 7.70
CA THR A 186 13.06 7.60 7.65
C THR A 186 13.20 7.98 6.18
N PRO A 187 12.80 9.20 5.77
CA PRO A 187 12.94 9.63 4.38
C PRO A 187 14.40 9.56 3.92
N VAL A 188 14.62 9.23 2.65
CA VAL A 188 15.95 9.12 2.04
C VAL A 188 16.76 10.40 2.24
N ARG A 189 16.09 11.54 2.40
CA ARG A 189 16.69 12.87 2.54
C ARG A 189 16.48 13.52 3.91
N GLY A 190 15.93 12.77 4.87
CA GLY A 190 15.50 13.30 6.15
C GLY A 190 14.11 13.95 6.10
N TRP A 191 13.54 14.17 7.28
CA TRP A 191 12.26 14.85 7.50
C TRP A 191 12.36 16.36 7.24
#